data_AF-A0A3P8KP37-F1
#
_entry.id   AF-A0A3P8KP37-F1
#
_cell.length_a   1.000
_cell.length_b   1.000
_cell.length_c   1.000
_cell.angle_alpha   90.00
_cell.angle_beta   90.00
_cell.angle_gamma   90.00
#
_symmetry.space_group_name_H-M   'P 1'
#
loop_
_entity.id
_entity.type
_entity.pdbx_description
1 polymer ?
#
loop_
_entity_poly.entity_id
_entity_poly.type
_entity_poly.pdbx_seq_one_letter_code
_entity_poly.pdbx_strand_id
1 'polypeptide(L)' 'MRLIAVVLGTKTDRIRFNESEKLLTWGFRFYETVTPIKPDATFITQRGVVWRQQRSEARRG' A
#
# COMPACT_ATOMS: atom_id res chain seq x y z
N MET A 1 5.62 6.36 -2.80
CA MET A 1 6.18 5.03 -3.13
C MET A 1 7.63 4.99 -2.67
N ARG A 2 8.07 3.90 -2.04
CA ARG A 2 9.47 3.64 -1.67
C ARG A 2 9.85 2.27 -2.22
N LEU A 3 10.88 2.22 -3.07
CA LEU A 3 11.41 0.98 -3.65
C LEU A 3 12.79 0.66 -3.06
N ILE A 4 13.10 -0.62 -2.94
CA ILE A 4 14.40 -1.13 -2.50
C ILE A 4 14.87 -2.13 -3.55
N ALA A 5 16.03 -1.88 -4.16
CA ALA A 5 16.67 -2.78 -5.12
C ALA A 5 17.96 -3.33 -4.52
N VAL A 6 18.16 -4.65 -4.62
CA VAL A 6 19.37 -5.33 -4.13
C VAL A 6 20.06 -6.00 -5.32
N VAL A 7 21.31 -5.61 -5.57
CA VAL A 7 22.14 -6.16 -6.65
C VAL A 7 23.41 -6.76 -6.04
N LEU A 8 23.64 -8.05 -6.28
CA LEU A 8 24.79 -8.81 -5.76
C LEU A 8 25.66 -9.34 -6.91
N GLY A 9 26.96 -9.53 -6.66
CA GLY A 9 27.87 -10.21 -7.60
C GLY A 9 28.35 -9.40 -8.80
N THR A 10 28.32 -8.08 -8.76
CA THR A 10 28.82 -7.25 -9.88
C THR A 10 30.34 -7.17 -9.90
N LYS A 11 30.92 -7.08 -11.11
CA LYS A 11 32.37 -7.01 -11.30
C LYS A 11 33.01 -5.77 -10.69
N THR A 12 32.28 -4.66 -10.60
CA THR A 12 32.73 -3.40 -10.01
C THR A 12 31.60 -2.68 -9.28
N ASP A 13 31.99 -1.71 -8.45
CA ASP A 13 31.07 -0.84 -7.71
C ASP A 13 30.18 0.01 -8.63
N ARG A 14 30.79 0.59 -9.67
CA ARG A 14 30.08 1.43 -10.65
C ARG A 14 29.01 0.65 -11.42
N ILE A 15 29.27 -0.61 -11.76
CA ILE A 15 28.27 -1.48 -12.39
C ILE A 15 27.12 -1.73 -11.41
N ARG A 16 27.42 -1.97 -10.12
CA ARG A 16 26.38 -2.16 -9.09
C ARG A 16 25.46 -0.95 -8.97
N PHE A 17 26.04 0.24 -8.99
CA PHE A 17 25.29 1.50 -8.94
C PHE A 17 24.37 1.63 -10.16
N ASN A 18 24.93 1.49 -11.38
CA ASN A 18 24.18 1.64 -12.61
C ASN A 18 23.02 0.62 -12.73
N GLU A 19 23.24 -0.65 -12.34
CA GLU A 19 22.18 -1.65 -12.38
C GLU A 19 21.09 -1.40 -11.32
N SER A 20 21.46 -0.90 -10.14
CA SER A 20 20.49 -0.52 -9.12
C SER A 20 19.62 0.66 -9.57
N GLU A 21 20.24 1.66 -10.23
CA GLU A 21 19.52 2.81 -10.78
C GLU A 21 18.53 2.41 -11.88
N LYS A 22 18.93 1.49 -12.78
CA LYS A 22 18.04 0.94 -13.81
C LYS A 22 16.82 0.25 -13.20
N LEU A 23 17.01 -0.59 -12.19
CA LEU A 23 15.93 -1.32 -11.53
C LEU A 23 14.94 -0.37 -10.82
N LEU A 24 15.46 0.63 -10.11
CA LEU A 24 14.61 1.63 -9.47
C LEU A 24 13.83 2.44 -10.50
N THR A 25 14.51 2.92 -11.55
CA THR A 25 13.88 3.70 -12.62
C THR A 25 12.78 2.90 -13.33
N TRP A 26 13.03 1.61 -13.61
CA TRP A 26 12.03 0.72 -14.17
C TRP A 26 10.82 0.56 -13.23
N GLY A 27 11.07 0.29 -11.95
CA GLY A 27 9.99 0.17 -10.94
C GLY A 27 9.14 1.43 -10.82
N PHE A 28 9.75 2.61 -10.86
CA PHE A 28 9.04 3.89 -10.85
C PHE A 28 8.21 4.16 -12.12
N ARG A 29 8.65 3.66 -13.27
CA ARG A 29 7.93 3.86 -14.54
C ARG A 29 6.72 2.97 -14.71
N PHE A 30 6.77 1.74 -14.21
CA PHE A 30 5.76 0.72 -14.52
C PHE A 30 4.82 0.38 -13.36
N TYR A 31 5.16 0.77 -12.14
CA TYR A 31 4.36 0.44 -10.96
C TYR A 31 4.03 1.67 -10.14
N GLU A 32 2.83 1.67 -9.58
CA GLU A 32 2.39 2.66 -8.60
C GLU A 32 1.96 1.96 -7.31
N THR A 33 2.29 2.57 -6.17
CA THR A 33 1.78 2.11 -4.88
C THR A 33 0.48 2.83 -4.57
N VAL A 34 -0.65 2.15 -4.78
CA VAL A 34 -1.96 2.61 -4.32
C VAL A 34 -2.19 2.14 -2.89
N THR A 35 -2.68 3.02 -2.03
CA THR A 35 -3.14 2.66 -0.68
C THR A 35 -4.67 2.62 -0.72
N PRO A 36 -5.27 1.47 -1.06
CA PRO A 36 -6.72 1.37 -1.26
C PRO A 36 -7.49 1.64 0.03
N ILE A 37 -6.81 1.51 1.18
CA ILE A 37 -7.44 1.53 2.49
C ILE A 37 -6.68 2.45 3.45
N LYS A 38 -7.35 3.51 3.90
CA LYS A 38 -6.88 4.31 5.04
C LYS A 38 -7.40 3.67 6.33
N PRO A 39 -6.60 3.56 7.40
CA PRO A 39 -6.98 2.87 8.63
C PRO A 39 -8.29 3.33 9.28
N ASP A 40 -8.74 4.56 9.00
CA ASP A 40 -9.97 5.17 9.55
C ASP A 40 -11.14 5.27 8.55
N ALA A 41 -11.02 4.69 7.35
CA ALA A 41 -12.09 4.74 6.35
C ALA A 41 -12.97 3.50 6.45
N THR A 42 -14.23 3.66 6.86
CA THR A 42 -15.24 2.59 6.87
C THR A 42 -15.49 2.10 5.44
N PHE A 43 -14.99 0.91 5.08
CA PHE A 43 -15.08 0.35 3.70
C PHE A 43 -16.50 0.15 3.21
N ILE A 44 -17.39 -0.16 4.13
CA ILE A 44 -18.74 -0.54 3.84
C ILE A 44 -19.56 0.05 4.98
N THR A 45 -20.28 1.15 4.75
CA THR A 45 -21.56 1.30 5.44
C THR A 45 -22.42 0.17 4.91
N GLN A 46 -22.31 -1.00 5.52
CA GLN A 46 -23.27 -2.06 5.32
C GLN A 46 -24.57 -1.45 5.85
N ARG A 47 -25.40 -0.88 4.95
CA ARG A 47 -26.86 -0.88 5.14
C ARG A 47 -27.32 -2.33 5.00
N GLY A 48 -26.70 -3.21 5.78
CA GLY A 48 -27.18 -4.53 6.09
C GLY A 48 -28.47 -4.26 6.79
N VAL A 49 -29.53 -4.56 6.06
CA VAL A 49 -30.91 -4.42 6.45
C VAL A 49 -31.03 -4.81 7.92
N VAL A 50 -31.27 -3.82 8.78
CA VAL A 50 -31.61 -4.06 10.20
C VAL A 50 -33.04 -4.58 10.19
N TRP A 51 -33.20 -5.83 9.79
CA TRP A 51 -34.45 -6.54 10.00
C TRP A 51 -34.57 -6.82 11.48
N ARG A 52 -35.29 -5.92 12.16
CA ARG A 52 -36.03 -6.17 13.40
C ARG A 52 -35.21 -6.88 14.50
N GLN A 53 -34.22 -6.19 15.06
CA GLN A 53 -33.86 -6.47 16.45
C GLN A 53 -33.53 -5.17 17.20
N GLN A 54 -34.27 -4.98 18.29
CA GLN A 54 -34.03 -3.96 19.28
C GLN A 54 -32.60 -4.10 19.81
N ARG A 55 -31.77 -3.07 19.65
CA ARG A 55 -30.84 -2.68 20.70
C ARG A 55 -30.60 -1.18 20.62
N SER A 56 -31.29 -0.52 21.55
CA SER A 56 -30.93 0.76 22.11
C SER A 56 -29.46 0.72 22.54
N GLU A 57 -28.58 1.30 21.73
CA GLU A 57 -27.24 1.66 22.19
C GLU A 57 -27.20 3.17 22.38
N ALA A 58 -27.33 3.53 23.66
CA ALA A 58 -27.24 4.89 24.15
C ALA A 58 -25.88 5.48 23.80
N ARG A 59 -25.91 6.56 23.02
CA ARG A 59 -24.81 7.52 22.92
C ARG A 59 -24.63 8.16 24.29
N ARG A 60 -23.68 7.67 25.08
CA ARG A 60 -23.10 8.44 26.19
C ARG A 60 -22.09 9.42 25.61
N GLY A 61 -22.21 10.67 26.03
CA GLY A 61 -21.26 11.74 25.71
C GLY A 61 -19.93 11.59 26.41
#